data_AF-A0A7G1KTB5-F1
#
_entry.id   AF-A0A7G1KTB5-F1
#
_cell.length_a   1.000
_cell.length_b   1.000
_cell.length_c   1.000
_cell.angle_alpha   90.00
_cell.angle_beta   90.00
_cell.angle_gamma   90.00
#
_symmetry.space_group_name_H-M   'P 1'
#
loop_
_entity.id
_entity.type
_entity.pdbx_description
1 polymer ?
#
loop_
_entity_poly.entity_id
_entity_poly.type
_entity_poly.pdbx_seq_one_letter_code
_entity_poly.pdbx_strand_id
1 'polypeptide(L)'
;MSITICTSEWMFSGPRGTGLADGWLPRIAAERFVTSTKDGNVERSPDPVPFIDAELSWTNTLDTAQECWLGTHRAPRTIVASNPNAYVLDDAVSWDIGVSPNAPAPFASENGVGAKLQTTPFAINQVGYARLFRAWDDSIRYELVGTVDPGETVHVRYRALFTTPGQWRAPSQPLQVVRAYWVRLRLWAIPEATP
;
A
#
# COMPACT_ATOMS: atom_id res chain seq x y z
N MET A 1 47.09 3.21 -9.88
CA MET A 1 47.13 1.96 -9.08
C MET A 1 46.12 2.11 -7.95
N SER A 2 45.06 1.32 -7.93
CA SER A 2 44.19 1.23 -6.75
C SER A 2 44.70 0.09 -5.88
N ILE A 3 45.07 0.40 -4.64
CA ILE A 3 45.38 -0.62 -3.63
C ILE A 3 44.03 -1.12 -3.12
N THR A 4 43.66 -2.33 -3.52
CA THR A 4 42.55 -3.06 -2.91
C THR A 4 43.14 -3.85 -1.75
N ILE A 5 42.71 -3.54 -0.54
CA ILE A 5 43.14 -4.22 0.69
C ILE A 5 42.20 -5.41 0.90
N CYS A 6 42.73 -6.55 1.33
CA CYS A 6 41.88 -7.68 1.74
C CYS A 6 41.01 -7.22 2.91
N THR A 7 39.69 -7.24 2.71
CA THR A 7 38.70 -6.92 3.74
C THR A 7 37.90 -8.16 4.12
N SER A 8 37.25 -8.12 5.27
CA SER A 8 36.23 -9.11 5.62
C SER A 8 35.03 -9.02 4.67
N GLU A 9 34.23 -10.07 4.61
CA GLU A 9 33.04 -10.18 3.74
C GLU A 9 32.00 -9.06 3.94
N TRP A 10 31.98 -8.42 5.11
CA TRP A 10 31.10 -7.29 5.43
C TRP A 10 31.67 -5.91 5.07
N MET A 11 32.83 -5.87 4.40
CA MET A 11 33.52 -4.63 4.08
C MET A 11 33.91 -4.56 2.61
N PHE A 12 33.73 -3.39 2.00
CA PHE A 12 34.29 -3.11 0.68
C PHE A 12 35.67 -2.45 0.81
N SER A 13 36.53 -2.71 -0.18
CA SER A 13 37.79 -1.98 -0.38
C SER A 13 37.82 -1.43 -1.80
N GLY A 14 38.03 -0.13 -1.94
CA GLY A 14 38.14 0.52 -3.23
C GLY A 14 39.05 1.75 -3.22
N PRO A 15 39.18 2.45 -4.36
CA PRO A 15 40.06 3.63 -4.47
C PRO A 15 39.70 4.78 -3.52
N ARG A 16 38.49 4.78 -2.96
CA ARG A 16 37.98 5.77 -2.01
C ARG A 16 38.19 5.38 -0.53
N GLY A 17 38.78 4.21 -0.26
CA GLY A 17 39.01 3.68 1.08
C GLY A 17 38.27 2.36 1.33
N THR A 18 38.14 2.02 2.62
CA THR A 18 37.38 0.87 3.11
C THR A 18 36.12 1.33 3.84
N GLY A 19 35.07 0.51 3.81
CA GLY A 19 33.82 0.79 4.50
C GLY A 19 32.96 -0.45 4.65
N LEU A 20 31.82 -0.32 5.32
CA LEU A 20 30.82 -1.40 5.37
C LEU A 20 30.20 -1.60 3.99
N ALA A 21 30.01 -2.86 3.60
CA ALA A 21 29.32 -3.18 2.36
C ALA A 21 27.86 -2.69 2.43
N ASP A 22 27.25 -2.36 1.29
CA ASP A 22 25.90 -1.81 1.22
C ASP A 22 24.84 -2.69 1.90
N GLY A 23 25.10 -4.01 1.95
CA GLY A 23 24.30 -5.02 2.66
C GLY A 23 24.24 -4.87 4.17
N TRP A 24 25.17 -4.12 4.75
CA TRP A 24 25.36 -3.97 6.19
C TRP A 24 24.83 -2.65 6.75
N LEU A 25 24.20 -1.83 5.89
CA LEU A 25 23.55 -0.59 6.28
C LEU A 25 22.04 -0.70 6.02
N PRO A 26 21.19 -0.24 6.96
CA PRO A 26 19.78 -0.06 6.69
C PRO A 26 19.57 0.84 5.46
N ARG A 27 18.83 0.36 4.47
CA ARG A 27 18.57 1.10 3.23
C ARG A 27 17.18 0.86 2.69
N ILE A 28 16.72 1.77 1.85
CA ILE A 28 15.54 1.54 1.01
C ILE A 28 16.00 0.72 -0.19
N ALA A 29 15.63 -0.56 -0.19
CA ALA A 29 15.99 -1.50 -1.24
C ALA A 29 15.19 -1.25 -2.53
N ALA A 30 13.91 -0.91 -2.38
CA ALA A 30 13.05 -0.56 -3.49
C ALA A 30 11.93 0.39 -3.04
N GLU A 31 11.46 1.21 -3.98
CA GLU A 31 10.39 2.16 -3.73
C GLU A 31 9.45 2.24 -4.93
N ARG A 32 8.15 2.35 -4.65
CA ARG A 32 7.11 2.60 -5.66
C ARG A 32 6.15 3.67 -5.18
N PHE A 33 5.94 4.69 -6.01
CA PHE A 33 4.90 5.70 -5.82
C PHE A 33 3.83 5.51 -6.89
N VAL A 34 2.56 5.38 -6.50
CA VAL A 34 1.43 5.20 -7.42
C VAL A 34 0.29 6.13 -7.04
N THR A 35 -0.22 6.84 -8.05
CA THR A 35 -1.41 7.70 -7.93
C THR A 35 -2.67 6.91 -8.24
N SER A 36 -3.77 7.29 -7.60
CA SER A 36 -5.11 6.81 -7.90
C SER A 36 -5.52 7.16 -9.33
N THR A 37 -6.19 6.22 -9.99
CA THR A 37 -6.66 6.37 -11.37
C THR A 37 -8.12 6.81 -11.47
N LYS A 38 -8.85 6.79 -10.35
CA LYS A 38 -10.32 6.96 -10.31
C LYS A 38 -10.79 7.99 -9.28
N ASP A 39 -9.91 8.89 -8.89
CA ASP A 39 -10.27 9.95 -7.96
C ASP A 39 -11.32 10.90 -8.53
N GLY A 40 -12.24 11.33 -7.67
CA GLY A 40 -13.27 12.30 -8.01
C GLY A 40 -14.66 11.67 -8.02
N ASN A 41 -15.44 12.02 -9.03
CA ASN A 41 -16.81 11.53 -9.16
C ASN A 41 -16.77 10.06 -9.57
N VAL A 42 -17.32 9.19 -8.73
CA VAL A 42 -17.34 7.76 -8.98
C VAL A 42 -18.73 7.40 -9.48
N GLU A 43 -18.79 6.86 -10.70
CA GLU A 43 -20.02 6.25 -11.19
C GLU A 43 -20.22 4.89 -10.52
N ARG A 44 -21.47 4.43 -10.53
CA ARG A 44 -21.86 3.13 -9.99
C ARG A 44 -21.32 2.02 -10.89
N SER A 45 -20.05 1.69 -10.73
CA SER A 45 -19.36 0.57 -11.38
C SER A 45 -19.59 -0.72 -10.56
N PRO A 46 -19.56 -1.92 -11.18
CA PRO A 46 -19.54 -3.17 -10.42
C PRO A 46 -18.41 -3.13 -9.36
N ASP A 47 -18.75 -3.39 -8.10
CA ASP A 47 -17.80 -3.47 -7.00
C ASP A 47 -17.13 -4.86 -6.96
N PRO A 48 -15.90 -4.99 -6.45
CA PRO A 48 -15.00 -3.91 -6.00
C PRO A 48 -14.31 -3.19 -7.16
N VAL A 49 -14.14 -1.87 -7.05
CA VAL A 49 -13.45 -1.05 -8.04
C VAL A 49 -12.04 -0.71 -7.56
N PRO A 50 -10.97 -1.12 -8.25
CA PRO A 50 -9.62 -0.72 -7.87
C PRO A 50 -9.38 0.74 -8.21
N PHE A 51 -9.01 1.53 -7.19
CA PHE A 51 -8.58 2.93 -7.31
C PHE A 51 -7.07 3.01 -7.53
N ILE A 52 -6.34 2.21 -6.74
CA ILE A 52 -4.90 2.04 -6.84
C ILE A 52 -4.63 0.53 -6.92
N ASP A 53 -3.82 0.14 -7.90
CA ASP A 53 -3.21 -1.19 -8.00
C ASP A 53 -1.71 -0.96 -8.15
N ALA A 54 -0.93 -1.40 -7.16
CA ALA A 54 0.51 -1.14 -7.10
C ALA A 54 1.26 -2.43 -6.81
N GLU A 55 2.35 -2.62 -7.55
CA GLU A 55 3.27 -3.74 -7.37
C GLU A 55 4.68 -3.21 -7.14
N LEU A 56 5.42 -3.91 -6.29
CA LEU A 56 6.83 -3.66 -5.99
C LEU A 56 7.54 -5.01 -5.91
N SER A 57 8.64 -5.16 -6.65
CA SER A 57 9.47 -6.35 -6.60
C SER A 57 10.93 -5.96 -6.37
N TRP A 58 11.63 -6.72 -5.55
CA TRP A 58 13.06 -6.53 -5.30
C TRP A 58 13.76 -7.87 -5.08
N THR A 59 14.91 -8.03 -5.72
CA THR A 59 15.75 -9.23 -5.59
C THR A 59 16.95 -8.91 -4.73
N ASN A 60 17.23 -9.77 -3.75
CA ASN A 60 18.45 -9.67 -2.95
C ASN A 60 19.64 -10.17 -3.77
N THR A 61 20.43 -9.24 -4.30
CA THR A 61 21.65 -9.56 -5.07
C THR A 61 22.90 -9.63 -4.20
N LEU A 62 22.76 -9.52 -2.88
CA LEU A 62 23.88 -9.60 -1.94
C LEU A 62 24.08 -11.04 -1.48
N ASP A 63 25.28 -11.33 -1.01
CA ASP A 63 25.65 -12.65 -0.47
C ASP A 63 25.17 -12.88 0.97
N THR A 64 24.46 -11.91 1.56
CA THR A 64 23.91 -11.99 2.92
C THR A 64 22.39 -11.88 2.91
N ALA A 65 21.74 -12.61 3.82
CA ALA A 65 20.31 -12.50 4.05
C ALA A 65 19.95 -11.09 4.54
N GLN A 66 18.77 -10.62 4.13
CA GLN A 66 18.29 -9.28 4.44
C GLN A 66 16.89 -9.36 5.03
N GLU A 67 16.73 -8.88 6.26
CA GLU A 67 15.41 -8.71 6.86
C GLU A 67 14.72 -7.50 6.23
N CYS A 68 13.49 -7.70 5.75
CA CYS A 68 12.75 -6.72 4.99
C CYS A 68 11.52 -6.19 5.73
N TRP A 69 11.39 -4.86 5.75
CA TRP A 69 10.27 -4.14 6.33
C TRP A 69 9.57 -3.29 5.27
N LEU A 70 8.26 -3.45 5.13
CA LEU A 70 7.45 -2.67 4.21
C LEU A 70 6.86 -1.45 4.91
N GLY A 71 7.28 -0.26 4.48
CA GLY A 71 6.63 1.00 4.80
C GLY A 71 5.55 1.33 3.77
N THR A 72 4.28 1.21 4.15
CA THR A 72 3.12 1.61 3.34
C THR A 72 2.65 2.98 3.78
N HIS A 73 2.95 4.02 2.98
CA HIS A 73 2.49 5.39 3.21
C HIS A 73 1.30 5.68 2.29
N ARG A 74 0.17 6.01 2.88
CA ARG A 74 -1.08 6.29 2.19
C ARG A 74 -1.41 7.76 2.34
N ALA A 75 -1.84 8.37 1.24
CA ALA A 75 -2.37 9.71 1.26
C ALA A 75 -3.63 9.82 2.14
N PRO A 76 -4.00 11.03 2.56
CA PRO A 76 -5.29 11.29 3.21
C PRO A 76 -6.44 10.71 2.37
N ARG A 77 -7.48 10.16 3.00
CA ARG A 77 -8.65 9.65 2.27
C ARG A 77 -9.80 10.63 2.37
N THR A 78 -10.56 10.79 1.28
CA THR A 78 -11.76 11.64 1.32
C THR A 78 -12.94 10.90 0.70
N ILE A 79 -14.05 10.87 1.43
CA ILE A 79 -15.32 10.32 0.97
C ILE A 79 -16.41 11.35 1.21
N VAL A 80 -17.15 11.70 0.16
CA VAL A 80 -18.38 12.49 0.23
C VAL A 80 -19.55 11.57 -0.04
N ALA A 81 -20.28 11.26 1.03
CA ALA A 81 -21.43 10.38 0.98
C ALA A 81 -22.74 11.18 0.93
N SER A 82 -23.63 10.84 0.00
CA SER A 82 -24.98 11.41 -0.10
C SER A 82 -26.01 10.49 0.56
N ASN A 83 -27.04 11.07 1.17
CA ASN A 83 -28.14 10.30 1.75
C ASN A 83 -29.03 9.68 0.65
N PRO A 84 -29.34 8.37 0.67
CA PRO A 84 -28.92 7.35 1.64
C PRO A 84 -27.91 6.37 1.01
N ASN A 85 -26.61 6.52 1.32
CA ASN A 85 -25.56 5.68 0.74
C ASN A 85 -24.46 5.32 1.76
N ALA A 86 -23.81 4.19 1.51
CA ALA A 86 -22.63 3.72 2.21
C ALA A 86 -21.50 3.47 1.21
N TYR A 87 -20.33 4.01 1.52
CA TYR A 87 -19.14 3.96 0.69
C TYR A 87 -17.97 3.50 1.54
N VAL A 88 -17.18 2.57 1.02
CA VAL A 88 -15.99 2.05 1.69
C VAL A 88 -14.83 2.05 0.70
N LEU A 89 -13.66 2.46 1.17
CA LEU A 89 -12.39 2.35 0.46
C LEU A 89 -11.49 1.48 1.33
N ASP A 90 -11.29 0.23 0.91
CA ASP A 90 -10.51 -0.77 1.62
C ASP A 90 -9.10 -0.81 1.09
N ASP A 91 -8.14 -0.57 1.98
CA ASP A 91 -6.72 -0.71 1.71
C ASP A 91 -6.22 -2.05 2.22
N ALA A 92 -5.45 -2.75 1.38
CA ALA A 92 -4.77 -3.97 1.78
C ALA A 92 -3.46 -4.19 1.02
N VAL A 93 -2.58 -4.91 1.69
CA VAL A 93 -1.28 -5.32 1.17
C VAL A 93 -1.10 -6.83 1.31
N SER A 94 -0.24 -7.39 0.48
CA SER A 94 0.15 -8.79 0.55
C SER A 94 1.54 -8.93 -0.05
N TRP A 95 2.28 -9.93 0.40
CA TRP A 95 3.63 -10.17 -0.06
C TRP A 95 3.93 -11.66 -0.13
N ASP A 96 4.96 -11.99 -0.88
CA ASP A 96 5.51 -13.33 -1.02
C ASP A 96 7.03 -13.22 -1.23
N ILE A 97 7.78 -14.21 -0.74
CA ILE A 97 9.24 -14.28 -0.82
C ILE A 97 9.63 -15.64 -1.41
N GLY A 98 10.58 -15.62 -2.33
CA GLY A 98 11.19 -16.83 -2.87
C GLY A 98 11.97 -16.57 -4.15
N VAL A 99 12.40 -17.62 -4.84
CA VAL A 99 13.14 -17.49 -6.12
C VAL A 99 12.24 -16.93 -7.24
N SER A 100 10.94 -17.25 -7.22
CA SER A 100 9.95 -16.72 -8.17
C SER A 100 8.64 -16.44 -7.43
N PRO A 101 8.60 -15.38 -6.61
CA PRO A 101 7.47 -15.08 -5.74
C PRO A 101 6.29 -14.56 -6.56
N ASN A 102 5.07 -14.82 -6.07
CA ASN A 102 3.87 -14.25 -6.64
C ASN A 102 2.83 -13.98 -5.54
N ALA A 103 3.01 -12.86 -4.85
CA ALA A 103 2.04 -12.36 -3.88
C ALA A 103 0.60 -12.40 -4.44
N PRO A 104 -0.38 -12.91 -3.67
CA PRO A 104 -1.77 -12.91 -4.10
C PRO A 104 -2.29 -11.48 -4.28
N ALA A 105 -3.37 -11.30 -5.03
CA ALA A 105 -4.03 -10.00 -5.06
C ALA A 105 -4.71 -9.75 -3.70
N PRO A 106 -4.46 -8.62 -3.02
CA PRO A 106 -5.08 -8.35 -1.73
C PRO A 106 -6.57 -8.02 -1.93
N PHE A 107 -7.44 -8.76 -1.23
CA PHE A 107 -8.90 -8.57 -1.21
C PHE A 107 -9.47 -8.37 0.20
N ALA A 108 -8.65 -8.51 1.24
CA ALA A 108 -9.08 -8.25 2.62
C ALA A 108 -9.21 -6.74 2.87
N SER A 109 -9.98 -6.36 3.89
CA SER A 109 -9.90 -5.01 4.46
C SER A 109 -8.92 -5.05 5.63
N GLU A 110 -7.80 -4.35 5.52
CA GLU A 110 -6.84 -4.23 6.63
C GLU A 110 -6.95 -2.88 7.31
N ASN A 111 -7.01 -1.81 6.51
CA ASN A 111 -7.02 -0.45 7.02
C ASN A 111 -7.87 0.45 6.12
N GLY A 112 -9.10 0.01 5.87
CA GLY A 112 -10.09 0.72 5.08
C GLY A 112 -10.76 1.88 5.82
N VAL A 113 -11.34 2.78 5.04
CA VAL A 113 -12.17 3.89 5.54
C VAL A 113 -13.57 3.80 4.97
N GLY A 114 -14.56 4.26 5.74
CA GLY A 114 -15.95 4.19 5.34
C GLY A 114 -16.78 5.39 5.78
N ALA A 115 -17.72 5.79 4.93
CA ALA A 115 -18.71 6.81 5.24
C ALA A 115 -20.11 6.29 4.90
N LYS A 116 -21.01 6.41 5.89
CA LYS A 116 -22.42 6.10 5.75
C LYS A 116 -23.21 7.31 6.21
N LEU A 117 -24.20 7.72 5.42
CA LEU A 117 -25.17 8.73 5.82
C LEU A 117 -26.58 8.21 5.63
N GLN A 118 -27.35 8.25 6.71
CA GLN A 118 -28.78 7.97 6.73
C GLN A 118 -29.44 9.04 7.62
N THR A 119 -30.17 9.97 7.02
CA THR A 119 -30.85 11.04 7.77
C THR A 119 -32.32 10.76 8.02
N THR A 120 -32.93 9.81 7.28
CA THR A 120 -34.32 9.39 7.48
C THR A 120 -34.38 7.93 7.92
N PRO A 121 -34.53 7.66 9.23
CA PRO A 121 -34.51 6.30 9.76
C PRO A 121 -35.74 5.45 9.38
N PHE A 122 -36.89 6.06 9.04
CA PHE A 122 -38.18 5.34 8.95
C PHE A 122 -39.01 5.57 7.68
N ALA A 123 -38.59 6.45 6.77
CA ALA A 123 -39.37 6.77 5.56
C ALA A 123 -38.57 6.44 4.29
N ILE A 124 -38.88 5.28 3.68
CA ILE A 124 -38.31 4.84 2.38
C ILE A 124 -38.63 5.85 1.26
N ASN A 125 -39.71 6.61 1.42
CA ASN A 125 -40.30 7.47 0.38
C ASN A 125 -39.95 8.95 0.58
N GLN A 126 -39.28 9.31 1.69
CA GLN A 126 -38.83 10.67 1.98
C GLN A 126 -37.31 10.63 2.16
N VAL A 127 -36.59 10.74 1.05
CA VAL A 127 -35.14 10.91 1.08
C VAL A 127 -34.85 12.40 1.19
N GLY A 128 -34.54 12.85 2.41
CA GLY A 128 -34.03 14.19 2.62
C GLY A 128 -32.65 14.33 1.97
N TYR A 129 -32.42 15.43 1.27
CA TYR A 129 -31.10 15.72 0.70
C TYR A 129 -30.11 16.04 1.82
N ALA A 130 -29.05 15.24 1.94
CA ALA A 130 -27.96 15.48 2.87
C ALA A 130 -26.65 14.92 2.32
N ARG A 131 -25.54 15.50 2.79
CA ARG A 131 -24.17 15.09 2.45
C ARG A 131 -23.33 14.96 3.71
N LEU A 132 -22.51 13.92 3.77
CA LEU A 132 -21.50 13.69 4.77
C LEU A 132 -20.15 13.83 4.10
N PHE A 133 -19.37 14.80 4.55
CA PHE A 133 -17.99 15.00 4.13
C PHE A 133 -17.10 14.35 5.18
N ARG A 134 -16.36 13.32 4.79
CA ARG A 134 -15.44 12.65 5.68
C ARG A 134 -14.05 12.63 5.07
N ALA A 135 -13.11 13.18 5.82
CA ALA A 135 -11.69 13.15 5.51
C ALA A 135 -10.98 12.36 6.61
N TRP A 136 -9.92 11.67 6.22
CA TRP A 136 -8.97 11.01 7.10
C TRP A 136 -7.59 11.52 6.77
N ASP A 137 -6.74 11.62 7.79
CA ASP A 137 -5.35 12.05 7.64
C ASP A 137 -4.54 11.00 6.87
N ASP A 138 -3.33 11.40 6.47
CA ASP A 138 -2.34 10.48 5.92
C ASP A 138 -1.93 9.44 6.97
N SER A 139 -1.49 8.28 6.51
CA SER A 139 -1.06 7.20 7.41
C SER A 139 0.15 6.46 6.87
N ILE A 140 1.06 6.11 7.78
CA ILE A 140 2.22 5.27 7.50
C ILE A 140 2.15 4.06 8.41
N ARG A 141 2.25 2.87 7.82
CA ARG A 141 2.37 1.60 8.55
C ARG A 141 3.64 0.88 8.11
N TYR A 142 4.34 0.31 9.10
CA TYR A 142 5.46 -0.58 8.86
C TYR A 142 5.05 -2.01 9.19
N GLU A 143 5.36 -2.93 8.29
CA GLU A 143 5.04 -4.35 8.41
C GLU A 143 6.29 -5.17 8.12
N LEU A 144 6.60 -6.15 8.98
CA LEU A 144 7.69 -7.08 8.75
C LEU A 144 7.27 -8.03 7.61
N VAL A 145 8.03 -8.01 6.53
CA VAL A 145 7.81 -8.92 5.38
C VAL A 145 8.44 -10.28 5.68
N GLY A 146 9.64 -10.26 6.27
CA GLY A 146 10.45 -11.44 6.57
C GLY A 146 11.86 -11.30 6.02
N THR A 147 12.61 -12.40 6.09
CA THR A 147 13.98 -12.50 5.57
C THR A 147 13.96 -12.85 4.08
N VAL A 148 14.79 -12.18 3.29
CA VAL A 148 15.01 -12.47 1.87
C VAL A 148 16.44 -12.98 1.70
N ASP A 149 16.58 -14.26 1.34
CA ASP A 149 17.89 -14.88 1.16
C ASP A 149 18.59 -14.38 -0.12
N PRO A 150 19.93 -14.54 -0.22
CA PRO A 150 20.67 -14.27 -1.45
C PRO A 150 20.05 -14.96 -2.68
N GLY A 151 19.73 -14.18 -3.71
CA GLY A 151 19.10 -14.68 -4.93
C GLY A 151 17.58 -14.81 -4.87
N GLU A 152 16.96 -14.65 -3.69
CA GLU A 152 15.52 -14.58 -3.58
C GLU A 152 14.99 -13.19 -3.92
N THR A 153 13.71 -13.16 -4.29
CA THR A 153 12.95 -11.97 -4.60
C THR A 153 11.81 -11.85 -3.61
N VAL A 154 11.51 -10.63 -3.19
CA VAL A 154 10.24 -10.27 -2.58
C VAL A 154 9.33 -9.65 -3.62
N HIS A 155 8.09 -10.10 -3.66
CA HIS A 155 7.03 -9.47 -4.43
C HIS A 155 5.96 -8.94 -3.49
N VAL A 156 5.59 -7.68 -3.65
CA VAL A 156 4.60 -6.98 -2.83
C VAL A 156 3.51 -6.44 -3.73
N ARG A 157 2.25 -6.66 -3.32
CA ARG A 157 1.06 -6.11 -3.96
C ARG A 157 0.27 -5.27 -2.98
N TYR A 158 -0.19 -4.12 -3.43
CA TYR A 158 -1.07 -3.23 -2.69
C TYR A 158 -2.27 -2.84 -3.55
N ARG A 159 -3.45 -2.82 -2.92
CA ARG A 159 -4.68 -2.31 -3.54
C ARG A 159 -5.46 -1.40 -2.63
N ALA A 160 -6.06 -0.39 -3.25
CA ALA A 160 -7.14 0.40 -2.67
C ALA A 160 -8.43 0.06 -3.45
N LEU A 161 -9.36 -0.64 -2.80
CA LEU A 161 -10.60 -1.15 -3.40
C LEU A 161 -11.79 -0.33 -2.89
N PHE A 162 -12.52 0.27 -3.81
CA PHE A 162 -13.77 0.95 -3.49
C PHE A 162 -14.94 -0.03 -3.57
N THR A 163 -15.81 -0.02 -2.57
CA THR A 163 -17.03 -0.82 -2.51
C THR A 163 -18.23 -0.02 -2.02
N THR A 164 -19.41 -0.40 -2.51
CA THR A 164 -20.72 0.11 -2.07
C THR A 164 -21.57 -1.00 -1.43
N PRO A 165 -21.45 -1.26 -0.11
CA PRO A 165 -22.14 -2.38 0.54
C PRO A 165 -23.66 -2.41 0.34
N GLY A 166 -24.20 -3.62 0.09
CA GLY A 166 -25.56 -3.88 -0.39
C GLY A 166 -26.69 -3.64 0.62
N GLN A 167 -27.28 -2.45 0.55
CA GLN A 167 -28.67 -2.09 0.87
C GLN A 167 -28.92 -0.60 0.53
N TRP A 168 -27.84 0.17 0.37
CA TRP A 168 -27.83 1.62 0.20
C TRP A 168 -27.38 2.00 -1.22
N ARG A 169 -28.17 1.56 -2.22
CA ARG A 169 -27.92 1.75 -3.66
C ARG A 169 -29.13 2.36 -4.37
N ALA A 170 -29.83 3.28 -3.71
CA ALA A 170 -31.09 3.84 -4.21
C ALA A 170 -30.84 4.87 -5.34
N PRO A 171 -31.67 4.88 -6.40
CA PRO A 171 -31.40 5.59 -7.64
C PRO A 171 -32.00 7.00 -7.61
N SER A 172 -31.37 7.96 -6.95
CA SER A 172 -31.73 9.36 -7.11
C SER A 172 -30.50 10.25 -6.93
N GLN A 173 -29.74 10.37 -8.02
CA GLN A 173 -28.55 11.20 -8.20
C GLN A 173 -27.75 11.52 -6.92
N PRO A 174 -27.00 10.53 -6.41
CA PRO A 174 -26.07 10.77 -5.34
C PRO A 174 -24.78 11.33 -5.94
N LEU A 175 -24.39 12.57 -5.59
CA LEU A 175 -23.00 12.98 -5.76
C LEU A 175 -22.15 12.03 -4.92
N GLN A 176 -21.29 11.24 -5.57
CA GLN A 176 -20.36 10.31 -4.94
C GLN A 176 -18.96 10.79 -5.27
N VAL A 177 -18.25 11.30 -4.28
CA VAL A 177 -16.85 11.69 -4.45
C VAL A 177 -16.00 10.83 -3.56
N VAL A 178 -15.08 10.08 -4.15
CA VAL A 178 -14.08 9.31 -3.43
C VAL A 178 -12.72 9.69 -3.96
N ARG A 179 -11.77 9.93 -3.05
CA ARG A 179 -10.39 10.24 -3.38
C ARG A 179 -9.46 9.40 -2.53
N ALA A 180 -8.64 8.61 -3.22
CA ALA A 180 -7.51 7.88 -2.66
C ALA A 180 -6.20 8.67 -2.84
N TYR A 181 -6.06 9.53 -3.84
CA TYR A 181 -4.84 10.30 -4.17
C TYR A 181 -3.64 9.44 -4.53
N TRP A 182 -2.90 8.90 -3.56
CA TRP A 182 -1.68 8.15 -3.82
C TRP A 182 -1.33 7.16 -2.70
N VAL A 183 -0.42 6.25 -3.04
CA VAL A 183 0.31 5.37 -2.12
C VAL A 183 1.79 5.40 -2.45
N ARG A 184 2.63 5.29 -1.42
CA ARG A 184 4.07 5.11 -1.54
C ARG A 184 4.48 3.88 -0.75
N LEU A 185 4.97 2.88 -1.45
CA LEU A 185 5.54 1.65 -0.90
C LEU A 185 7.06 1.82 -0.82
N ARG A 186 7.63 1.59 0.36
CA ARG A 186 9.08 1.58 0.59
C ARG A 186 9.47 0.27 1.24
N LEU A 187 10.29 -0.51 0.55
CA LEU A 187 10.89 -1.69 1.12
C LEU A 187 12.22 -1.31 1.76
N TRP A 188 12.29 -1.45 3.07
CA TRP A 188 13.52 -1.31 3.85
C TRP A 188 14.18 -2.67 3.95
N ALA A 189 15.49 -2.71 3.72
CA ALA A 189 16.31 -3.89 3.94
C ALA A 189 17.36 -3.56 5.01
N ILE A 190 17.50 -4.45 5.97
CA ILE A 190 18.55 -4.42 6.99
C ILE A 190 19.30 -5.76 6.93
N PRO A 191 20.60 -5.80 7.28
CA PRO A 191 21.30 -7.07 7.44
C PRO A 191 20.58 -7.91 8.49
N GLU A 192 20.27 -9.16 8.15
CA GLU A 192 19.80 -10.10 9.16
C GLU A 192 20.97 -10.46 10.07
N ALA A 193 20.86 -10.14 11.36
CA ALA A 193 21.83 -10.54 12.36
C ALA A 193 21.45 -11.94 12.85
N THR A 194 21.84 -12.99 12.13
CA THR A 194 21.69 -14.35 12.66
C THR A 194 22.70 -14.53 13.81
N PRO A 195 22.27 -14.97 15.02
CA PRO A 195 23.18 -15.32 16.12
C PRO A 195 24.03 -16.56 15.83
#